data_AF-A0A2U3IES6-F1
#
_entry.id   AF-A0A2U3IES6-F1
#
_cell.length_a   1.000
_cell.length_b   1.000
_cell.length_c   1.000
_cell.angle_alpha   90.00
_cell.angle_beta   90.00
_cell.angle_gamma   90.00
#
_symmetry.space_group_name_H-M   'P 1'
#
loop_
_entity.id
_entity.type
_entity.pdbx_description
1 polymer ?
#
loop_
_entity_poly.entity_id
_entity_poly.type
_entity_poly.pdbx_seq_one_letter_code
_entity_poly.pdbx_strand_id
1 'polypeptide(L)'
;MTTKPSERIVVFVTPAQKLAISKTADTLGISVSELMRRAVLNFNATSEQIKVAGIVDRLRAPKAPDPLNAALKSVAEKAAAREARAAAASATKRAAQARIASQAQSEEEIEPDTDQGDDASLTDDTRSER
;
A
#
# COMPACT_ATOMS: atom_id res chain seq x y z
N MET A 1 -59.22 38.73 5.25
CA MET A 1 -58.13 38.42 4.30
C MET A 1 -56.87 39.12 4.80
N THR A 2 -56.06 38.46 5.64
CA THR A 2 -54.83 39.07 6.18
C THR A 2 -53.69 38.83 5.20
N THR A 3 -53.31 39.86 4.45
CA THR A 3 -52.10 39.82 3.63
C THR A 3 -50.88 39.92 4.55
N LYS A 4 -50.02 38.91 4.55
CA LYS A 4 -48.73 38.98 5.28
C LYS A 4 -47.95 40.21 4.80
N PRO A 5 -47.48 41.09 5.69
CA PRO A 5 -46.60 42.18 5.30
C PRO A 5 -45.33 41.60 4.66
N SER A 6 -44.90 42.17 3.54
CA SER A 6 -43.73 41.71 2.78
C SER A 6 -42.68 42.80 2.75
N GLU A 7 -41.51 42.51 3.33
CA GLU A 7 -40.32 43.35 3.24
C GLU A 7 -39.58 43.11 1.92
N ARG A 8 -38.84 44.13 1.45
CA ARG A 8 -38.09 44.07 0.19
C ARG A 8 -36.63 44.43 0.47
N ILE A 9 -35.72 43.61 -0.05
CA ILE A 9 -34.27 43.84 0.02
C ILE A 9 -33.71 44.07 -1.38
N VAL A 10 -32.62 44.83 -1.46
CA VAL A 10 -31.86 45.03 -2.70
C VAL A 10 -30.65 44.09 -2.68
N VAL A 11 -30.46 43.34 -3.76
CA VAL A 11 -29.34 42.42 -3.92
C VAL A 11 -28.57 42.82 -5.17
N PHE A 12 -27.26 43.03 -5.02
CA PHE A 12 -26.38 43.29 -6.14
C PHE A 12 -25.95 41.96 -6.76
N VAL A 13 -26.14 41.85 -8.07
CA VAL A 13 -25.77 40.68 -8.87
C VAL A 13 -25.04 41.15 -10.12
N THR A 14 -24.22 40.29 -10.69
CA THR A 14 -23.57 40.59 -11.97
C THR A 14 -24.60 40.60 -13.10
N PRO A 15 -24.32 41.27 -14.24
CA PRO A 15 -25.21 41.22 -15.41
C PRO A 15 -25.48 39.79 -15.89
N ALA A 16 -24.47 38.93 -15.87
CA ALA A 16 -24.59 37.51 -16.23
C ALA A 16 -25.54 36.76 -15.28
N GLN A 17 -25.43 37.00 -13.97
CA GLN A 17 -26.34 36.42 -12.97
C GLN A 17 -27.78 36.91 -13.16
N LYS A 18 -27.99 38.21 -13.42
CA LYS A 18 -29.31 38.75 -13.70
C LYS A 18 -29.96 38.08 -14.91
N LEU A 19 -29.20 37.86 -15.99
CA LEU A 19 -29.68 37.15 -17.18
C LEU A 19 -30.04 35.70 -16.85
N ALA A 20 -29.15 34.97 -16.16
CA ALA A 20 -29.38 33.59 -15.79
C ALA A 20 -30.63 33.41 -14.90
N ILE A 21 -30.82 34.30 -13.92
CA ILE A 21 -32.00 34.31 -13.04
C ILE A 21 -33.27 34.54 -13.86
N SER A 22 -33.26 35.53 -14.76
CA SER A 22 -34.42 35.86 -15.60
C SER A 22 -34.79 34.68 -16.50
N LYS A 23 -33.82 34.10 -17.22
CA LYS A 23 -34.04 32.93 -18.09
C LYS A 23 -34.58 31.72 -17.33
N THR A 24 -34.10 31.51 -16.11
CA THR A 24 -34.59 30.41 -15.24
C THR A 24 -36.05 30.64 -14.85
N ALA A 25 -36.40 31.87 -14.47
CA ALA A 25 -37.77 32.24 -14.13
C ALA A 25 -38.71 32.06 -15.34
N ASP A 26 -38.29 32.51 -16.52
CA ASP A 26 -39.03 32.37 -17.78
C ASP A 26 -39.25 30.90 -18.15
N THR A 27 -38.21 30.06 -18.01
CA THR A 27 -38.30 28.61 -18.29
C THR A 27 -39.31 27.92 -17.36
N LEU A 28 -39.42 28.39 -16.12
CA LEU A 28 -40.35 27.86 -15.12
C LEU A 28 -41.73 28.53 -15.18
N GLY A 29 -41.92 29.58 -15.99
CA GLY A 29 -43.16 30.34 -16.08
C GLY A 29 -43.57 31.06 -14.79
N ILE A 30 -42.60 31.41 -13.93
CA ILE A 30 -42.85 32.10 -12.65
C ILE A 30 -42.15 33.46 -12.60
N SER A 31 -42.58 34.33 -11.69
CA SER A 31 -41.87 35.60 -11.48
C SER A 31 -40.50 35.38 -10.85
N VAL A 32 -39.56 36.29 -11.13
CA VAL A 32 -38.24 36.31 -10.47
C VAL A 32 -38.38 36.40 -8.95
N SER A 33 -39.33 37.19 -8.44
CA SER A 33 -39.58 37.30 -6.99
C SER A 33 -40.00 35.96 -6.37
N GLU A 34 -40.79 35.17 -7.10
CA GLU A 34 -41.22 33.85 -6.66
C GLU A 34 -40.09 32.82 -6.76
N LEU A 35 -39.30 32.86 -7.83
CA LEU A 35 -38.08 32.05 -7.96
C LEU A 35 -37.13 32.31 -6.77
N MET A 36 -36.89 33.58 -6.44
CA MET A 36 -36.02 33.97 -5.33
C MET A 36 -36.62 33.56 -3.97
N ARG A 37 -37.93 33.69 -3.79
CA ARG A 37 -38.61 33.21 -2.56
C ARG A 37 -38.41 31.72 -2.37
N ARG A 38 -38.65 30.91 -3.42
CA ARG A 38 -38.44 29.44 -3.38
C ARG A 38 -36.98 29.08 -3.14
N ALA A 39 -36.06 29.77 -3.82
CA ALA A 39 -34.64 29.55 -3.66
C ALA A 39 -34.19 29.82 -2.22
N VAL A 40 -34.66 30.91 -1.57
CA VAL A 40 -34.32 31.22 -0.17
C VAL A 40 -34.87 30.17 0.79
N LEU A 41 -36.11 29.73 0.61
CA LEU A 41 -36.71 28.68 1.43
C LEU A 41 -35.96 27.34 1.28
N ASN A 42 -35.65 26.96 0.03
CA ASN A 42 -34.93 25.73 -0.27
C ASN A 42 -33.45 25.80 0.15
N PHE A 43 -32.84 26.99 0.08
CA PHE A 43 -31.47 27.21 0.55
C PHE A 43 -31.36 26.93 2.04
N ASN A 44 -32.35 27.31 2.86
CA ASN A 44 -32.32 26.99 4.28
C ASN A 44 -32.33 25.46 4.51
N ALA A 45 -33.18 24.72 3.78
CA ALA A 45 -33.25 23.26 3.87
C ALA A 45 -31.97 22.55 3.39
N THR A 46 -31.33 23.07 2.34
CA THR A 46 -30.11 22.48 1.75
C THR A 46 -28.82 22.98 2.39
N SER A 47 -28.82 24.14 3.03
CA SER A 47 -27.65 24.69 3.73
C SER A 47 -27.20 23.81 4.88
N GLU A 48 -28.14 23.21 5.61
CA GLU A 48 -27.81 22.23 6.65
C GLU A 48 -27.18 20.98 6.04
N GLN A 49 -27.70 20.50 4.91
CA GLN A 49 -27.14 19.33 4.22
C GLN A 49 -25.73 19.60 3.69
N ILE A 50 -25.47 20.79 3.13
CA ILE A 50 -24.14 21.20 2.65
C ILE A 50 -23.16 21.33 3.83
N LYS A 51 -23.59 21.86 4.97
CA LYS A 51 -22.77 21.91 6.19
C LYS A 51 -22.42 20.51 6.69
N VAL A 52 -23.39 19.60 6.72
CA VAL A 52 -23.18 18.20 7.12
C VAL A 52 -22.23 17.50 6.14
N ALA A 53 -22.43 17.67 4.83
CA ALA A 53 -21.54 17.13 3.81
C ALA A 53 -20.10 17.63 3.99
N GLY A 54 -19.90 18.94 4.22
CA GLY A 54 -18.58 19.50 4.49
C GLY A 54 -17.94 19.06 5.82
N ILE A 55 -18.73 18.63 6.81
CA ILE A 55 -18.20 17.99 8.02
C ILE A 55 -17.80 16.55 7.70
N VAL A 56 -18.66 15.80 7.02
CA VAL A 56 -18.37 14.43 6.60
C VAL A 56 -17.12 14.39 5.73
N ASP A 57 -16.98 15.28 4.76
CA ASP A 57 -15.79 15.38 3.91
C ASP A 57 -14.53 15.67 4.71
N ARG A 58 -14.60 16.54 5.74
CA ARG A 58 -13.46 16.79 6.64
C ARG A 58 -13.13 15.60 7.55
N LEU A 59 -14.12 14.83 7.96
CA LEU A 59 -13.92 13.60 8.74
C LEU A 59 -13.41 12.45 7.87
N ARG A 60 -13.81 12.41 6.60
CA ARG A 60 -13.41 11.41 5.60
C ARG A 60 -12.09 11.77 4.93
N ALA A 61 -11.62 13.02 5.09
CA ALA A 61 -10.30 13.44 4.65
C ALA A 61 -9.24 12.48 5.22
N PRO A 62 -8.27 12.03 4.42
CA PRO A 62 -7.25 11.09 4.87
C PRO A 62 -6.55 11.68 6.10
N LYS A 63 -6.77 11.04 7.25
CA LYS A 63 -6.13 11.46 8.49
C LYS A 63 -4.63 11.26 8.30
N ALA A 64 -3.86 12.35 8.46
CA ALA A 64 -2.42 12.30 8.37
C ALA A 64 -1.89 11.14 9.23
N PRO A 65 -0.91 10.36 8.73
CA PRO A 65 -0.42 9.20 9.45
C PRO A 65 0.11 9.65 10.81
N ASP A 66 -0.44 9.05 11.87
CA ASP A 66 -0.03 9.33 13.24
C ASP A 66 1.49 9.16 13.36
N PRO A 67 2.24 10.21 13.76
CA PRO A 67 3.69 10.15 13.84
C PRO A 67 4.18 9.02 14.76
N LEU A 68 3.41 8.65 15.79
CA LEU A 68 3.73 7.52 16.64
C LEU A 68 3.62 6.19 15.90
N ASN A 69 2.57 6.01 15.10
CA ASN A 69 2.38 4.80 14.29
C ASN A 69 3.50 4.66 13.23
N ALA A 70 3.91 5.75 12.60
CA ALA A 70 5.04 5.75 11.67
C ALA A 70 6.35 5.39 12.38
N ALA A 71 6.59 5.93 13.57
CA ALA A 71 7.76 5.61 14.39
C ALA A 71 7.77 4.13 14.80
N LEU A 72 6.64 3.59 15.26
CA LEU A 72 6.50 2.19 15.66
C LEU A 72 6.76 1.23 14.49
N LYS A 73 6.24 1.53 13.29
CA LYS A 73 6.53 0.73 12.08
C LYS A 73 8.01 0.73 11.75
N SER A 74 8.66 1.89 11.79
CA SER A 74 10.11 1.99 11.54
C SER A 74 10.93 1.18 12.55
N VAL A 75 10.52 1.18 13.82
CA VAL A 75 11.18 0.38 14.87
C VAL A 75 10.96 -1.12 14.62
N ALA A 76 9.74 -1.54 14.28
CA ALA A 76 9.43 -2.93 13.97
C ALA A 76 10.23 -3.45 12.77
N GLU A 77 10.32 -2.67 11.69
CA GLU A 77 11.12 -3.02 10.51
C GLU A 77 12.61 -3.17 10.85
N LYS A 78 13.16 -2.25 11.66
CA LYS A 78 14.55 -2.34 12.13
C LYS A 78 14.79 -3.56 13.01
N ALA A 79 13.83 -3.91 13.88
CA ALA A 79 13.92 -5.10 14.72
C ALA A 79 13.92 -6.38 13.88
N ALA A 80 13.00 -6.49 12.91
CA ALA A 80 12.93 -7.63 11.99
C ALA A 80 14.22 -7.77 11.16
N ALA A 81 14.77 -6.67 10.65
CA ALA A 81 16.04 -6.68 9.93
C ALA A 81 17.23 -7.15 10.78
N ARG A 82 17.23 -6.79 12.08
CA ARG A 82 18.27 -7.24 13.03
C ARG A 82 18.16 -8.74 13.30
N GLU A 83 16.94 -9.24 13.48
CA GLU A 83 16.68 -10.68 13.66
C GLU A 83 17.10 -11.49 12.43
N ALA A 84 16.75 -11.04 11.22
CA ALA A 84 17.16 -11.69 9.98
C ALA A 84 18.69 -11.75 9.83
N ARG A 85 19.40 -10.69 10.21
CA ARG A 85 20.89 -10.67 10.23
C ARG A 85 21.47 -11.65 11.24
N ALA A 86 20.88 -11.75 12.43
CA ALA A 86 21.32 -12.69 13.45
C ALA A 86 21.08 -14.15 13.00
N ALA A 87 19.92 -14.43 12.39
CA ALA A 87 19.61 -15.72 11.81
C ALA A 87 20.61 -16.11 10.70
N ALA A 88 20.91 -15.17 9.77
CA ALA A 88 21.89 -15.38 8.71
C ALA A 88 23.30 -15.65 9.26
N ALA A 89 23.76 -14.89 10.26
CA ALA A 89 25.05 -15.12 10.90
C ALA A 89 25.13 -16.50 11.57
N SER A 90 24.03 -16.94 12.21
CA SER A 90 23.95 -18.27 12.82
C SER A 90 23.97 -19.40 11.78
N ALA A 91 23.38 -19.18 10.60
CA ALA A 91 23.38 -20.14 9.50
C ALA A 91 24.77 -20.27 8.89
N THR A 92 25.48 -19.15 8.67
CA THR A 92 26.86 -19.16 8.18
C THR A 92 27.80 -19.87 9.16
N LYS A 93 27.66 -19.63 10.47
CA LYS A 93 28.46 -20.33 11.49
C LYS A 93 28.21 -21.84 11.49
N ARG A 94 26.94 -22.27 11.38
CA ARG A 94 26.57 -23.68 11.28
C ARG A 94 27.10 -24.32 10.00
N ALA A 95 27.03 -23.63 8.86
CA ALA A 95 27.57 -24.11 7.60
C ALA A 95 29.11 -24.28 7.65
N ALA A 96 29.83 -23.35 8.30
CA ALA A 96 31.27 -23.46 8.51
C ALA A 96 31.63 -24.65 9.43
N GLN A 97 30.88 -24.85 10.52
CA GLN A 97 31.09 -25.99 11.42
C GLN A 97 30.81 -27.34 10.73
N ALA A 98 29.77 -27.41 9.90
CA ALA A 98 29.47 -28.60 9.12
C ALA A 98 30.58 -28.92 8.10
N ARG A 99 31.19 -27.89 7.48
CA ARG A 99 32.33 -28.07 6.56
C ARG A 99 33.59 -28.58 7.26
N ILE A 100 33.88 -28.07 8.46
CA ILE A 100 35.02 -28.52 9.27
C ILE A 100 34.80 -29.99 9.72
N ALA A 101 33.59 -30.34 10.14
CA ALA A 101 33.24 -31.72 10.50
C ALA A 101 33.33 -32.69 9.30
N SER A 102 32.91 -32.26 8.10
CA SER A 102 33.07 -33.08 6.90
C SER A 102 34.52 -33.21 6.43
N GLN A 103 35.38 -32.23 6.71
CA GLN A 103 36.82 -32.30 6.39
C GLN A 103 37.57 -33.22 7.36
N ALA A 104 37.22 -33.21 8.65
CA ALA A 104 37.78 -34.13 9.64
C ALA A 104 37.41 -35.61 9.36
N GLN A 105 36.25 -35.88 8.75
CA GLN A 105 35.86 -37.24 8.34
C GLN A 105 36.58 -37.73 7.07
N SER A 106 37.15 -36.83 6.25
CA SER A 106 37.91 -37.20 5.05
C SER A 106 39.41 -37.39 5.29
N GLU A 107 39.92 -37.10 6.48
CA GLU A 107 41.34 -37.32 6.86
C GLU A 107 41.58 -38.69 7.53
N GLU A 108 40.53 -39.49 7.76
CA GLU A 108 40.61 -40.79 8.45
C GLU A 108 40.48 -42.01 7.51
N GLU A 109 40.42 -41.80 6.18
CA GLU A 109 40.39 -42.86 5.15
C GLU A 109 41.49 -42.62 4.09
N ILE A 110 42.76 -42.70 4.49
CA ILE A 110 43.90 -42.86 3.57
C ILE A 110 44.83 -43.92 4.17
N GLU A 111 44.52 -45.20 3.97
CA GLU A 111 45.48 -46.31 4.10
C GLU A 111 46.40 -46.32 2.86
N PRO A 112 47.72 -46.23 3.00
CA PRO A 112 48.64 -46.46 1.89
C PRO A 112 49.04 -47.94 1.85
N ASP A 113 48.38 -48.71 0.99
CA ASP A 113 48.82 -50.06 0.62
C ASP A 113 49.81 -49.97 -0.56
N THR A 114 51.10 -50.08 -0.23
CA THR A 114 52.24 -50.27 -1.13
C THR A 114 53.24 -51.09 -0.32
N ASP A 115 53.96 -52.12 -0.76
CA ASP A 115 54.26 -52.67 -2.07
C ASP A 115 55.16 -53.88 -1.74
N GLN A 116 54.88 -55.07 -2.27
CA GLN A 116 55.93 -56.08 -2.39
C GLN A 116 55.60 -57.06 -3.52
N GLY A 117 56.20 -56.81 -4.68
CA GLY A 117 56.30 -57.77 -5.76
C GLY A 117 57.10 -59.00 -5.36
N ASP A 118 56.78 -60.15 -5.95
CA ASP A 118 57.67 -60.80 -6.90
C ASP A 118 57.07 -62.08 -7.51
N ASP A 119 57.46 -62.27 -8.77
CA ASP A 119 57.79 -63.53 -9.45
C ASP A 119 56.70 -64.38 -10.17
N ALA A 120 56.80 -64.28 -11.50
CA ALA A 120 56.77 -65.33 -12.53
C ALA A 120 55.65 -66.38 -12.55
N SER A 121 54.95 -66.49 -13.68
CA SER A 121 55.43 -67.22 -14.87
C SER A 121 54.29 -67.59 -15.84
N LEU A 122 54.58 -67.44 -17.13
CA LEU A 122 54.22 -68.28 -18.28
C LEU A 122 52.82 -68.94 -18.36
N THR A 123 52.02 -68.53 -19.34
CA THR A 123 51.81 -69.17 -20.67
C THR A 123 50.56 -68.54 -21.32
N ASP A 124 50.64 -68.01 -22.55
CA ASP A 124 50.34 -68.72 -23.81
C ASP A 124 48.85 -69.15 -23.85
N ASP A 125 48.00 -68.90 -24.85
CA ASP A 125 48.17 -68.57 -26.24
C ASP A 125 46.77 -68.19 -26.80
N THR A 126 46.77 -67.37 -27.85
CA THR A 126 45.78 -67.21 -28.95
C THR A 126 44.25 -67.32 -28.78
N ARG A 127 43.57 -66.32 -29.40
CA ARG A 127 42.72 -66.45 -30.61
C ARG A 127 41.42 -65.64 -30.47
N SER A 128 41.35 -64.43 -31.04
CA SER A 128 40.79 -64.12 -32.36
C SER A 128 39.30 -64.47 -32.55
N GLU A 129 38.54 -63.37 -32.70
CA GLU A 129 37.44 -63.16 -33.64
C GLU A 129 36.05 -63.78 -33.38
N ARG A 130 35.11 -62.84 -33.25
CA ARG A 130 33.79 -62.75 -33.89
C ARG A 130 32.55 -63.01 -33.03
#